data_AF-A0A523IXV1-F1
#
_entry.id   AF-A0A523IXV1-F1
#
_cell.length_a   1.000
_cell.length_b   1.000
_cell.length_c   1.000
_cell.angle_alpha   90.00
_cell.angle_beta   90.00
_cell.angle_gamma   90.00
#
_symmetry.space_group_name_H-M   'P 1'
#
loop_
_entity.id
_entity.type
_entity.pdbx_description
1 polymer ?
#
loop_
_entity_poly.entity_id
_entity_poly.type
_entity_poly.pdbx_seq_one_letter_code
_entity_poly.pdbx_strand_id
1 'polypeptide(L)'
;MPKIVDAAAQRRQIRRAARHVCARRGVARTGLAQVAERAGMGRSTLYHYYPDKAALVRDLARDLLQEEAELFNAACRAKAVRSSAASDSCTGSRGFSGPGPLWGDWSTTCKRSMQAPFAPSFGAPGATSPA
;
A
#
# COMPACT_ATOMS: atom_id res chain seq x y z
N MET A 1 31.86 -30.71 -15.35
CA MET A 1 30.48 -30.18 -15.50
C MET A 1 30.26 -29.10 -14.44
N PRO A 2 30.24 -27.80 -14.75
CA PRO A 2 29.91 -26.78 -13.74
C PRO A 2 28.43 -26.86 -13.40
N LYS A 3 28.10 -27.07 -12.12
CA LYS A 3 26.72 -26.92 -11.62
C LYS A 3 26.41 -25.43 -11.64
N ILE A 4 25.57 -24.99 -12.57
CA ILE A 4 25.04 -23.63 -12.59
C ILE A 4 24.05 -23.55 -11.42
N VAL A 5 24.52 -23.03 -10.29
CA VAL A 5 23.69 -22.84 -9.10
C VAL A 5 23.13 -21.42 -9.14
N ASP A 6 21.81 -21.28 -9.12
CA ASP A 6 21.18 -19.95 -9.04
C ASP A 6 21.47 -19.32 -7.66
N ALA A 7 22.37 -18.34 -7.66
CA ALA A 7 22.77 -17.60 -6.47
C ALA A 7 21.58 -16.89 -5.79
N ALA A 8 20.59 -16.43 -6.56
CA ALA A 8 19.42 -15.76 -6.01
C ALA A 8 18.51 -16.76 -5.28
N ALA A 9 18.29 -17.94 -5.84
CA ALA A 9 17.56 -19.02 -5.17
C ALA A 9 18.23 -19.43 -3.85
N GLN A 10 19.56 -19.56 -3.85
CA GLN A 10 20.30 -19.90 -2.63
C GLN A 10 20.19 -18.81 -1.56
N ARG A 11 20.30 -17.53 -1.94
CA ARG A 11 20.09 -16.41 -1.01
C ARG A 11 18.68 -16.43 -0.40
N ARG A 12 17.63 -16.69 -1.21
CA ARG A 12 16.25 -16.84 -0.71
C ARG A 12 16.13 -18.00 0.30
N GLN A 13 16.74 -19.15 0.01
CA GLN A 13 16.74 -20.31 0.92
C GLN A 13 17.43 -19.99 2.25
N ILE A 14 18.58 -19.32 2.20
CA ILE A 14 19.31 -18.89 3.40
C ILE A 14 18.46 -17.91 4.23
N ARG A 15 17.81 -16.93 3.59
CA ARG A 15 16.93 -15.98 4.31
C ARG A 15 15.75 -16.66 4.97
N ARG A 16 15.10 -17.61 4.28
CA ARG A 16 14.00 -18.40 4.86
C ARG A 16 14.45 -19.18 6.09
N ALA A 17 15.61 -19.84 6.03
CA ALA A 17 16.18 -20.54 7.16
C ALA A 17 16.52 -19.58 8.32
N ALA A 18 17.12 -18.42 8.00
CA ALA A 18 17.45 -17.40 8.98
C ALA A 18 16.20 -16.85 9.69
N ARG A 19 15.11 -16.56 8.96
CA ARG A 19 13.81 -16.17 9.55
C ARG A 19 13.36 -17.17 10.62
N HIS A 20 13.39 -18.46 10.32
CA HIS A 20 12.98 -19.50 11.27
C HIS A 20 13.85 -19.56 12.53
N VAL A 21 15.18 -19.45 12.39
CA VAL A 21 16.08 -19.50 13.55
C VAL A 21 15.94 -18.24 14.40
N CYS A 22 15.89 -17.07 13.76
CA CYS A 22 15.70 -15.79 14.41
C CYS A 22 14.36 -15.71 15.15
N ALA A 23 13.27 -16.18 14.55
CA ALA A 23 11.94 -16.17 15.18
C ALA A 23 11.89 -17.03 16.45
N ARG A 24 12.65 -18.13 16.50
CA ARG A 24 12.66 -19.03 17.68
C ARG A 24 13.60 -18.59 18.79
N ARG A 25 14.73 -17.96 18.47
CA ARG A 25 15.84 -17.75 19.43
C ARG A 25 16.23 -16.29 19.62
N GLY A 26 15.70 -15.40 18.78
CA GLY A 26 16.13 -14.02 18.66
C GLY A 26 17.42 -13.86 17.85
N VAL A 27 17.64 -12.66 17.32
CA VAL A 27 18.79 -12.32 16.45
C VAL A 27 20.14 -12.39 17.19
N ALA A 28 20.14 -12.05 18.48
CA ALA A 28 21.36 -12.06 19.29
C ALA A 28 21.96 -13.47 19.40
N ARG A 29 21.11 -14.48 19.64
CA ARG A 29 21.52 -15.89 19.85
C ARG A 29 21.62 -16.71 18.57
N THR A 30 21.22 -16.14 17.42
CA THR A 30 21.32 -16.79 16.12
C THR A 30 22.76 -16.72 15.61
N GLY A 31 23.30 -17.83 15.09
CA GLY A 31 24.63 -17.90 14.49
C GLY A 31 24.60 -18.46 13.06
N LEU A 32 25.58 -18.07 12.24
CA LEU A 32 25.68 -18.50 10.83
C LEU A 32 25.70 -20.04 10.67
N ALA A 33 26.35 -20.75 11.60
CA ALA A 33 26.39 -22.21 11.62
C ALA A 33 25.00 -22.85 11.74
N GLN A 34 24.15 -22.34 12.63
CA GLN A 34 22.79 -22.85 12.84
C GLN A 34 21.90 -22.55 11.63
N VAL A 35 22.12 -21.39 10.99
CA VAL A 35 21.40 -21.05 9.75
C VAL A 35 21.82 -21.98 8.62
N ALA A 36 23.11 -22.31 8.49
CA ALA A 36 23.61 -23.24 7.47
C ALA A 36 23.00 -24.64 7.64
N GLU A 37 23.00 -25.14 8.88
CA GLU A 37 22.37 -26.41 9.24
C GLU A 37 20.88 -26.41 8.90
N ARG A 38 20.14 -25.36 9.30
CA ARG A 38 18.71 -25.21 9.01
C ARG A 38 18.44 -25.10 7.51
N ALA A 39 19.32 -24.46 6.76
CA ALA A 39 19.22 -24.31 5.31
C ALA A 39 19.62 -25.58 4.56
N GLY A 40 20.16 -26.61 5.22
CA GLY A 40 20.69 -27.80 4.56
C GLY A 40 21.92 -27.51 3.69
N MET A 41 22.70 -26.47 4.06
CA MET A 41 23.88 -26.04 3.32
C MET A 41 25.16 -26.28 4.12
N GLY A 42 26.26 -26.51 3.40
CA GLY A 42 27.59 -26.53 4.01
C GLY A 42 27.94 -25.17 4.61
N ARG A 43 28.64 -25.17 5.75
CA ARG A 43 29.09 -23.93 6.42
C ARG A 43 29.94 -23.06 5.49
N SER A 44 30.87 -23.67 4.74
CA SER A 44 31.72 -22.98 3.77
C SER A 44 30.89 -22.26 2.70
N THR A 45 29.86 -22.91 2.17
CA THR A 45 28.93 -22.31 1.21
C THR A 45 28.21 -21.10 1.80
N LEU A 46 27.73 -21.20 3.03
CA LEU A 46 27.05 -20.08 3.67
C LEU A 46 27.99 -18.90 3.94
N TYR A 47 29.24 -19.17 4.37
CA TYR A 47 30.27 -18.13 4.53
C TYR A 47 30.64 -17.44 3.22
N HIS A 48 30.53 -18.14 2.08
CA HIS A 48 30.73 -17.54 0.77
C HIS A 48 29.63 -16.49 0.43
N TYR A 49 28.39 -16.72 0.84
CA TYR A 49 27.29 -15.76 0.63
C TYR A 49 27.27 -14.63 1.67
N TYR A 50 27.60 -14.96 2.92
CA TYR A 50 27.57 -14.04 4.05
C TYR A 50 28.85 -14.18 4.89
N PRO A 51 29.77 -13.22 4.82
CA PRO A 51 31.04 -13.30 5.56
C PRO A 51 30.83 -13.22 7.08
N ASP A 52 29.79 -12.51 7.52
CA ASP A 52 29.52 -12.27 8.94
C ASP A 52 28.00 -12.30 9.25
N LYS A 53 27.68 -12.43 10.55
CA LYS A 53 26.28 -12.47 11.03
C LYS A 53 25.52 -11.19 10.69
N ALA A 54 26.18 -10.04 10.81
CA ALA A 54 25.53 -8.75 10.57
C ALA A 54 25.16 -8.58 9.09
N ALA A 55 25.96 -9.10 8.15
CA ALA A 55 25.64 -9.14 6.72
C ALA A 55 24.37 -9.94 6.46
N LEU A 56 24.23 -11.12 7.07
CA LEU A 56 23.02 -11.93 6.97
C LEU A 56 21.81 -11.19 7.58
N VAL A 57 21.97 -10.60 8.75
CA VAL A 57 20.87 -9.89 9.44
C VAL A 57 20.44 -8.64 8.68
N ARG A 58 21.37 -7.87 8.12
CA ARG A 58 21.05 -6.71 7.27
C ARG A 58 20.30 -7.11 6.01
N ASP A 59 20.74 -8.17 5.33
CA ASP A 59 20.04 -8.67 4.14
C ASP A 59 18.64 -9.17 4.49
N LEU A 60 18.50 -9.90 5.60
CA LEU A 60 17.21 -10.37 6.09
C LEU A 60 16.27 -9.21 6.45
N ALA A 61 16.77 -8.19 7.15
CA ALA A 61 15.97 -7.02 7.53
C ALA A 61 15.50 -6.24 6.29
N ARG A 62 16.39 -6.07 5.29
CA ARG A 62 16.05 -5.44 4.02
C ARG A 62 14.92 -6.17 3.30
N ASP A 63 15.03 -7.49 3.18
CA ASP A 63 14.06 -8.35 2.52
C ASP A 63 12.67 -8.26 3.19
N LEU A 64 12.63 -8.27 4.54
CA LEU A 64 11.39 -8.08 5.30
C LEU A 64 10.78 -6.67 5.11
N LEU A 65 11.60 -5.62 5.20
CA LEU A 65 11.12 -4.25 5.01
C LEU A 65 10.60 -4.00 3.59
N GLN A 66 11.19 -4.67 2.60
CA GLN A 66 10.77 -4.55 1.21
C GLN A 66 9.43 -5.26 0.97
N GLU A 67 9.22 -6.45 1.53
CA GLU A 67 7.92 -7.14 1.54
C GLU A 67 6.82 -6.28 2.19
N GLU A 68 7.10 -5.69 3.35
CA GLU A 68 6.19 -4.78 4.06
C GLU A 68 5.86 -3.54 3.20
N ALA A 69 6.87 -2.92 2.59
CA ALA A 69 6.67 -1.76 1.73
C ALA A 69 5.83 -2.08 0.48
N GLU A 70 6.02 -3.26 -0.12
CA GLU A 70 5.24 -3.71 -1.27
C GLU A 70 3.76 -3.90 -0.92
N LEU A 71 3.48 -4.53 0.23
CA LEU A 71 2.11 -4.71 0.73
C LEU A 71 1.46 -3.37 1.06
N PHE A 72 2.18 -2.47 1.74
CA PHE A 72 1.71 -1.13 2.05
C PHE A 72 1.37 -0.35 0.76
N ASN A 73 2.28 -0.35 -0.22
CA ASN A 73 2.08 0.32 -1.50
C ASN A 73 0.90 -0.27 -2.28
N ALA A 74 0.71 -1.59 -2.28
CA ALA A 74 -0.44 -2.23 -2.89
C ALA A 74 -1.76 -1.80 -2.22
N ALA A 75 -1.81 -1.75 -0.89
CA ALA A 75 -2.98 -1.32 -0.14
C ALA A 75 -3.32 0.16 -0.39
N CYS A 76 -2.30 1.04 -0.44
CA CYS A 76 -2.48 2.46 -0.76
C CYS A 76 -3.00 2.67 -2.19
N ARG A 77 -2.46 1.96 -3.18
CA ARG A 77 -2.96 2.04 -4.57
C ARG A 77 -4.41 1.59 -4.70
N ALA A 78 -4.79 0.50 -4.03
CA ALA A 78 -6.18 0.02 -4.05
C ALA A 78 -7.16 1.04 -3.44
N LYS A 79 -6.74 1.80 -2.43
CA LYS A 79 -7.54 2.91 -1.85
C LYS A 79 -7.63 4.10 -2.79
N ALA A 80 -6.53 4.48 -3.46
CA ALA A 80 -6.50 5.60 -4.39
C ALA A 80 -7.42 5.41 -5.61
N VAL A 81 -7.49 4.18 -6.16
CA VAL A 81 -8.39 3.85 -7.29
C VAL A 81 -9.87 3.94 -6.88
N ARG A 82 -10.21 3.58 -5.63
CA ARG A 82 -11.59 3.71 -5.13
C ARG A 82 -12.00 5.17 -4.92
N SER A 83 -11.07 6.07 -4.58
CA SER A 83 -11.38 7.50 -4.48
C SER A 83 -11.45 8.20 -5.84
N SER A 84 -10.68 7.76 -6.85
CA SER A 84 -10.75 8.38 -8.19
C SER A 84 -11.97 7.93 -9.00
N ALA A 85 -12.45 6.71 -8.80
CA ALA A 85 -13.71 6.25 -9.40
C ALA A 85 -14.95 6.98 -8.85
N ALA A 86 -14.83 7.68 -7.72
CA ALA A 86 -15.88 8.57 -7.19
C ALA A 86 -15.87 9.97 -7.81
N SER A 87 -14.81 10.34 -8.54
CA SER A 87 -14.69 11.63 -9.24
C SER A 87 -15.05 11.58 -10.74
N ASP A 88 -15.23 10.39 -11.33
CA ASP A 88 -15.52 10.23 -12.76
C ASP A 88 -17.02 10.23 -13.12
N SER A 89 -17.92 10.66 -12.22
CA SER A 89 -19.35 10.82 -12.56
C SER A 89 -19.77 12.22 -12.99
N CYS A 90 -18.82 13.13 -13.27
CA CYS A 90 -19.12 14.45 -13.84
C CYS A 90 -18.43 14.74 -15.18
N THR A 91 -18.17 13.72 -16.01
CA THR A 91 -17.76 13.94 -17.41
C THR A 91 -18.97 13.78 -18.33
N GLY A 92 -19.97 14.64 -18.09
CA GLY A 92 -21.22 14.71 -18.83
C GLY A 92 -21.41 16.03 -19.57
N SER A 93 -20.34 16.70 -20.00
CA SER A 93 -20.47 17.84 -20.93
C SER A 93 -20.43 17.34 -22.37
N ARG A 94 -21.47 16.61 -22.79
CA ARG A 94 -21.87 16.63 -24.22
C ARG A 94 -22.80 17.82 -24.39
N GLY A 95 -22.48 18.65 -25.38
CA GLY A 95 -22.93 20.03 -25.52
C GLY A 95 -24.43 20.22 -25.38
N PHE A 96 -24.80 21.18 -24.53
CA PHE A 96 -26.09 21.83 -24.59
C PHE A 96 -26.00 22.91 -25.67
N SER A 97 -26.30 22.54 -26.91
CA SER A 97 -26.54 23.50 -27.99
C SER A 97 -28.03 23.80 -28.02
N GLY A 98 -28.45 24.79 -27.24
CA GLY A 98 -29.81 25.31 -27.24
C GLY A 98 -29.83 26.74 -26.72
N PRO A 99 -30.49 27.69 -27.41
CA PRO A 99 -30.54 29.08 -26.96
C PRO A 99 -31.42 29.16 -25.71
N GLY A 100 -30.88 29.65 -24.60
CA GLY A 100 -31.69 30.01 -23.42
C GLY A 100 -32.53 31.28 -23.67
N PRO A 101 -33.17 31.85 -22.64
CA PRO A 101 -33.36 31.37 -21.27
C PRO A 101 -34.87 31.35 -20.90
N LEU A 102 -35.23 30.84 -19.72
CA LEU A 102 -36.24 31.40 -18.81
C LEU A 102 -36.31 30.48 -17.58
N TRP A 103 -36.20 31.09 -16.40
CA TRP A 103 -36.01 30.41 -15.13
C TRP A 103 -37.16 29.46 -14.79
N GLY A 104 -36.83 28.22 -14.43
CA GLY A 104 -37.81 27.28 -13.90
C GLY A 104 -37.20 25.91 -13.66
N ASP A 105 -36.92 25.62 -12.39
CA ASP A 105 -36.72 24.30 -11.80
C ASP A 105 -35.27 23.82 -11.54
N TRP A 106 -34.70 24.37 -10.46
CA TRP A 106 -33.48 23.88 -9.80
C TRP A 106 -33.70 22.64 -8.91
N SER A 107 -34.94 22.16 -8.73
CA SER A 107 -35.26 21.14 -7.73
C SER A 107 -34.92 19.71 -8.18
N THR A 108 -34.70 19.48 -9.47
CA THR A 108 -34.41 18.13 -9.99
C THR A 108 -32.92 17.75 -9.96
N THR A 109 -32.00 18.73 -9.89
CA THR A 109 -30.55 18.44 -9.94
C THR A 109 -29.87 18.42 -8.56
N CYS A 110 -30.46 19.03 -7.53
CA CYS A 110 -29.78 19.22 -6.24
C CYS A 110 -30.02 18.11 -5.19
N LYS A 111 -30.72 17.01 -5.51
CA LYS A 111 -30.96 15.91 -4.54
C LYS A 111 -29.93 14.77 -4.53
N ARG A 112 -28.95 14.76 -5.45
CA ARG A 112 -28.00 13.63 -5.54
C ARG A 112 -26.61 13.92 -4.97
N SER A 113 -26.34 15.12 -4.45
CA SER A 113 -24.97 15.50 -4.04
C SER A 113 -24.86 16.27 -2.71
N MET A 114 -25.88 16.28 -1.86
CA MET A 114 -25.75 16.80 -0.48
C MET A 114 -25.95 15.70 0.55
N GLN A 115 -24.89 14.92 0.76
CA GLN A 115 -24.65 14.27 2.04
C GLN A 115 -23.23 14.66 2.49
N ALA A 116 -23.13 15.86 3.07
CA ALA A 116 -21.99 16.28 3.88
C ALA A 116 -22.52 17.14 5.05
N PRO A 117 -22.10 16.88 6.31
CA PRO A 117 -22.76 17.39 7.50
C PRO A 117 -22.16 18.72 7.95
N PHE A 118 -22.37 19.82 7.22
CA PHE A 118 -22.02 21.15 7.73
C PHE A 118 -22.90 22.20 7.06
N ALA A 119 -24.00 22.57 7.71
CA ALA A 119 -24.78 23.76 7.35
C ALA A 119 -24.43 24.88 8.35
N PRO A 120 -23.93 26.05 7.93
CA PRO A 120 -23.84 27.21 8.80
C PRO A 120 -25.22 27.89 8.89
N SER A 121 -25.67 28.21 10.10
CA SER A 121 -26.90 28.99 10.31
C SER A 121 -26.69 30.42 9.84
N PHE A 122 -27.39 30.83 8.79
CA PHE A 122 -27.65 32.24 8.52
C PHE A 122 -29.14 32.51 8.62
N GLY A 123 -29.49 33.40 9.55
CA GLY A 123 -30.85 33.80 9.88
C GLY A 123 -31.52 34.57 8.74
N ALA A 124 -32.80 34.29 8.56
CA ALA A 124 -33.64 34.97 7.58
C ALA A 124 -33.93 36.43 8.01
N PRO A 125 -33.88 37.42 7.10
CA PRO A 125 -34.39 38.76 7.38
C PRO A 125 -35.93 38.77 7.35
N GLY A 126 -36.51 39.47 8.34
CA GLY A 126 -37.94 39.54 8.60
C GLY A 126 -38.76 40.12 7.45
N ALA A 127 -39.88 39.46 7.17
CA ALA A 127 -40.91 39.95 6.27
C ALA A 127 -41.69 41.11 6.94
N THR A 128 -41.69 42.27 6.29
CA THR A 128 -42.59 43.39 6.59
C THR A 128 -44.00 43.10 6.04
N SER A 129 -45.00 43.21 6.90
CA SER A 129 -46.44 43.14 6.57
C SER A 129 -46.95 44.49 6.06
N PRO A 130 -47.87 44.55 5.08
CA PRO A 130 -48.64 45.76 4.81
C PRO A 130 -49.95 45.79 5.62
N ALA A 131 -50.47 47.01 5.77
CA ALA A 131 -51.58 47.46 6.60
C ALA A 131 -52.97 47.23 5.97
#